data_AF-A0A3R9MIF3-F1
#
_entry.id   AF-A0A3R9MIF3-F1
#
_cell.length_a   1.000
_cell.length_b   1.000
_cell.length_c   1.000
_cell.angle_alpha   90.00
_cell.angle_beta   90.00
_cell.angle_gamma   90.00
#
_symmetry.space_group_name_H-M   'P 1'
#
loop_
_entity.id
_entity.type
_entity.pdbx_description
1 polymer ?
#
loop_
_entity_poly.entity_id
_entity_poly.type
_entity_poly.pdbx_seq_one_letter_code
_entity_poly.pdbx_strand_id
1 'polypeptide(L)'
;MLALKRLVTILVMVFLLLALLVLLLPSVKSSFAGMAGSPESLYFGLLVAAVVLLGLQLITENLDSTLLRRDVAAREGKINELKARLYDHQLEQRPDRPLGAPRTGTTTLPEGYVATASAPIIPPTDAANQPLA
;
A
#
# COMPACT_ATOMS: atom_id res chain seq x y z
N MET A 1 -12.72 6.87 -1.68
CA MET A 1 -12.24 5.76 -0.84
C MET A 1 -11.82 6.24 0.54
N LEU A 2 -10.85 7.16 0.66
CA LEU A 2 -10.37 7.64 1.97
C LEU A 2 -11.46 8.28 2.86
N ALA A 3 -12.34 9.12 2.30
CA ALA A 3 -13.43 9.75 3.07
C ALA A 3 -14.47 8.74 3.57
N LEU A 4 -14.85 7.76 2.73
CA LEU A 4 -15.79 6.70 3.10
C LEU A 4 -15.20 5.76 4.17
N LYS A 5 -13.93 5.34 3.99
CA LYS A 5 -13.20 4.55 4.98
C LYS A 5 -13.12 5.28 6.32
N ARG A 6 -12.73 6.56 6.31
CA ARG A 6 -12.70 7.41 7.52
C ARG A 6 -14.08 7.51 8.17
N LEU A 7 -15.14 7.71 7.39
CA LEU A 7 -16.51 7.78 7.92
C LEU A 7 -16.90 6.47 8.62
N VAL A 8 -16.67 5.32 7.98
CA VAL A 8 -16.99 4.00 8.56
C VAL A 8 -16.18 3.78 9.83
N THR A 9 -14.89 4.06 9.82
CA THR A 9 -14.02 3.91 11.00
C THR A 9 -14.45 4.83 12.14
N ILE A 10 -14.79 6.10 11.87
CA ILE A 10 -15.32 7.01 12.90
C ILE A 10 -16.62 6.46 13.47
N LEU A 11 -17.52 5.96 12.63
CA LEU A 11 -18.79 5.38 13.07
C LEU A 11 -18.57 4.17 14.00
N VAL A 12 -17.63 3.28 13.65
CA VAL A 12 -17.24 2.13 14.47
C VAL A 12 -16.65 2.60 15.81
N MET A 13 -15.76 3.58 15.80
CA MET A 13 -15.15 4.10 17.04
C MET A 13 -16.20 4.73 17.97
N VAL A 14 -17.11 5.54 17.43
CA VAL A 14 -18.22 6.13 18.19
C VAL A 14 -19.13 5.04 18.76
N PHE A 15 -19.49 4.05 17.95
CA PHE A 15 -20.28 2.91 18.41
C PHE A 15 -19.59 2.16 19.56
N LEU A 16 -18.29 1.87 19.44
CA LEU A 16 -17.54 1.19 20.48
C LEU A 16 -17.51 1.98 21.79
N LEU A 17 -17.31 3.30 21.72
CA LEU A 17 -17.34 4.17 22.90
C LEU A 17 -18.70 4.15 23.59
N LEU A 18 -19.79 4.25 22.80
CA LEU A 18 -21.15 4.18 23.33
C LEU A 18 -21.46 2.80 23.92
N ALA A 19 -21.08 1.73 23.23
CA ALA A 19 -21.26 0.37 23.70
C ALA A 19 -20.49 0.11 25.01
N LEU A 20 -19.25 0.58 25.10
CA LEU A 20 -18.46 0.50 26.33
C LEU A 20 -19.12 1.28 27.47
N LEU A 21 -19.57 2.51 27.20
CA LEU A 21 -20.23 3.34 28.20
C LEU A 21 -21.49 2.66 28.75
N VAL A 22 -22.31 2.07 27.87
CA VAL A 22 -23.51 1.31 28.24
C VAL A 22 -23.14 0.05 29.03
N LEU A 23 -22.05 -0.64 28.69
CA LEU A 23 -21.61 -1.85 29.41
C LEU A 23 -21.05 -1.54 30.80
N LEU A 24 -20.27 -0.47 30.93
CA LEU A 24 -19.52 -0.16 32.15
C LEU A 24 -20.34 0.64 33.18
N LEU A 25 -21.27 1.50 32.75
CA LEU A 25 -22.04 2.35 33.66
C LEU A 25 -23.47 1.81 33.84
N PRO A 26 -23.83 1.32 35.04
CA PRO A 26 -25.17 0.82 35.34
C PRO A 26 -26.28 1.88 35.10
N SER A 27 -26.01 3.15 35.41
CA SER A 27 -26.95 4.27 35.21
C SER A 27 -27.25 4.53 33.74
N VAL A 28 -26.27 4.29 32.86
CA VAL A 28 -26.44 4.43 31.41
C VAL A 28 -27.21 3.20 30.91
N LYS A 29 -26.82 2.00 31.35
CA LYS A 29 -27.51 0.75 31.01
C LYS A 29 -29.01 0.78 31.34
N SER A 30 -29.42 1.27 32.51
CA SER A 30 -30.83 1.34 32.90
C SER A 30 -31.64 2.29 32.00
N SER A 31 -31.03 3.41 31.60
CA SER A 31 -31.65 4.39 30.70
C SER A 31 -31.89 3.82 29.30
N PHE A 32 -30.92 3.08 28.76
CA PHE A 32 -31.05 2.44 27.45
C PHE A 32 -31.91 1.17 27.50
N ALA A 33 -31.87 0.40 28.58
CA ALA A 33 -32.72 -0.78 28.76
C ALA A 33 -34.21 -0.42 28.83
N GLY A 34 -34.55 0.72 29.45
CA GLY A 34 -35.91 1.26 29.43
C GLY A 34 -36.41 1.60 28.02
N MET A 35 -35.51 1.99 27.11
CA MET A 35 -35.82 2.27 25.71
C MET A 35 -35.90 1.00 24.85
N ALA A 36 -35.07 -0.01 25.16
CA ALA A 36 -35.04 -1.29 24.46
C ALA A 36 -36.13 -2.27 24.94
N GLY A 37 -36.85 -1.95 26.03
CA GLY A 37 -37.88 -2.78 26.64
C GLY A 37 -37.35 -3.86 27.59
N SER A 38 -36.15 -4.39 27.35
CA SER A 38 -35.49 -5.36 28.23
C SER A 38 -33.95 -5.25 28.13
N PRO A 39 -33.20 -5.74 29.14
CA PRO A 39 -31.74 -5.84 29.03
C PRO A 39 -31.28 -6.80 27.92
N GLU A 40 -32.02 -7.89 27.70
CA GLU A 40 -31.70 -8.91 26.71
C GLU A 40 -31.78 -8.36 25.27
N SER A 41 -32.85 -7.62 24.97
CA SER A 41 -33.02 -6.95 23.68
C SER A 41 -31.96 -5.87 23.45
N LEU A 42 -31.53 -5.16 24.50
CA LEU A 42 -30.42 -4.20 24.41
C LEU A 42 -29.11 -4.89 24.01
N TYR A 43 -28.76 -5.99 24.68
CA TYR A 43 -27.53 -6.73 24.36
C TYR A 43 -27.58 -7.36 22.97
N PHE A 44 -28.73 -7.92 22.59
CA PHE A 44 -28.92 -8.47 21.25
C PHE A 44 -28.83 -7.38 20.17
N GLY A 45 -29.42 -6.20 20.40
CA GLY A 45 -29.31 -5.05 19.51
C GLY A 45 -27.86 -4.57 19.35
N LEU A 46 -27.11 -4.48 20.45
CA LEU A 46 -25.67 -4.16 20.41
C LEU A 46 -24.87 -5.21 19.65
N LEU A 47 -25.17 -6.50 19.83
CA LEU A 47 -24.51 -7.59 19.10
C LEU A 47 -24.77 -7.47 17.59
N VAL A 48 -26.02 -7.32 17.18
CA VAL A 48 -26.39 -7.18 15.76
C VAL A 48 -25.72 -5.95 15.15
N ALA A 49 -25.78 -4.81 15.84
CA ALA A 49 -25.10 -3.60 15.39
C ALA A 49 -23.58 -3.81 15.27
N ALA A 50 -22.95 -4.47 16.24
CA ALA A 50 -21.53 -4.78 16.20
C ALA A 50 -21.17 -5.67 15.00
N VAL A 51 -21.96 -6.71 14.71
CA VAL A 51 -21.74 -7.59 13.56
C VAL A 51 -21.86 -6.83 12.23
N VAL A 52 -22.90 -6.00 12.09
CA VAL A 52 -23.11 -5.18 10.88
C VAL A 52 -21.95 -4.21 10.68
N LEU A 53 -21.53 -3.50 11.74
CA LEU A 53 -20.44 -2.54 11.68
C LEU A 53 -19.09 -3.21 11.39
N LEU A 54 -18.83 -4.37 12.00
CA LEU A 54 -17.63 -5.15 11.74
C LEU A 54 -17.59 -5.64 10.29
N GLY A 55 -18.71 -6.15 9.78
CA GLY A 55 -18.84 -6.55 8.38
C GLY A 55 -18.60 -5.39 7.43
N LEU A 56 -19.17 -4.22 7.71
CA LEU A 56 -18.96 -3.01 6.92
C LEU A 56 -17.49 -2.58 6.93
N GLN A 57 -16.84 -2.58 8.10
CA GLN A 57 -15.42 -2.27 8.23
C GLN A 57 -14.57 -3.24 7.39
N LEU A 58 -14.82 -4.54 7.48
CA LEU A 58 -14.09 -5.55 6.69
C LEU A 58 -14.24 -5.32 5.19
N ILE A 59 -15.47 -5.09 4.71
CA ILE A 59 -15.75 -4.85 3.30
C ILE A 59 -14.99 -3.61 2.83
N THR A 60 -15.02 -2.52 3.60
CA THR A 60 -14.33 -1.29 3.24
C THR A 60 -12.81 -1.44 3.19
N GLU A 61 -12.20 -2.19 4.10
CA GLU A 61 -10.75 -2.46 4.10
C GLU A 61 -10.32 -3.36 2.93
N ASN A 62 -11.12 -4.37 2.61
CA ASN A 62 -10.87 -5.24 1.47
C ASN A 62 -11.02 -4.48 0.12
N LEU A 63 -12.02 -3.61 0.00
CA LEU A 63 -12.20 -2.75 -1.18
C LEU A 63 -11.02 -1.79 -1.35
N ASP A 64 -10.56 -1.15 -0.28
CA ASP A 64 -9.42 -0.23 -0.32
C ASP A 64 -8.15 -0.97 -0.83
N SER A 65 -7.87 -2.15 -0.26
CA SER A 65 -6.71 -2.97 -0.63
C SER A 65 -6.75 -3.47 -2.08
N THR A 66 -7.92 -3.87 -2.56
CA THR A 66 -8.10 -4.35 -3.95
C THR A 66 -7.99 -3.22 -4.96
N LEU A 67 -8.52 -2.05 -4.64
CA LEU A 67 -8.41 -0.86 -5.50
C LEU A 67 -6.97 -0.37 -5.62
N LEU A 68 -6.23 -0.32 -4.50
CA LEU A 68 -4.80 0.00 -4.51
C LEU A 68 -3.99 -0.96 -5.39
N ARG A 69 -4.25 -2.27 -5.28
CA ARG A 69 -3.59 -3.28 -6.14
C ARG A 69 -3.88 -3.07 -7.62
N ARG A 70 -5.12 -2.70 -7.96
CA ARG A 70 -5.51 -2.43 -9.35
C ARG A 70 -4.83 -1.18 -9.90
N ASP A 71 -4.74 -0.12 -9.10
CA ASP A 71 -4.06 1.12 -9.49
C ASP A 71 -2.56 0.91 -9.67
N VAL A 72 -1.92 0.08 -8.84
CA VAL A 72 -0.51 -0.30 -9.00
C VAL A 72 -0.30 -1.09 -10.28
N ALA A 73 -1.10 -2.13 -10.54
CA ALA A 73 -1.00 -2.92 -11.78
C ALA A 73 -1.20 -2.06 -13.04
N ALA A 74 -2.14 -1.10 -13.00
CA ALA A 74 -2.35 -0.16 -14.10
C ALA A 74 -1.15 0.77 -14.33
N ARG A 75 -0.47 1.20 -13.27
CA ARG A 75 0.76 2.01 -13.36
C ARG A 75 1.94 1.18 -13.88
N GLU A 76 2.10 -0.05 -13.41
CA GLU A 76 3.14 -0.98 -13.88
C GLU A 76 3.00 -1.29 -15.38
N GLY A 77 1.78 -1.51 -15.87
CA GLY A 77 1.52 -1.71 -17.31
C GLY A 77 1.98 -0.52 -18.16
N LYS A 78 1.67 0.71 -17.73
CA LYS A 78 2.12 1.93 -18.42
C LYS A 78 3.64 2.09 -18.40
N ILE A 79 4.28 1.75 -17.28
CA ILE A 79 5.74 1.76 -17.18
C ILE A 79 6.34 0.75 -18.16
N ASN A 80 5.76 -0.45 -18.26
CA ASN A 80 6.23 -1.47 -19.19
C ASN A 80 6.08 -1.02 -20.65
N GLU A 81 4.96 -0.38 -20.99
CA GLU A 81 4.74 0.20 -22.31
C GLU A 81 5.73 1.34 -22.62
N LEU A 82 5.97 2.24 -21.67
CA LEU A 82 6.95 3.32 -21.82
C LEU A 82 8.38 2.79 -21.98
N LYS A 83 8.73 1.74 -21.23
CA LYS A 83 10.01 1.04 -21.38
C LYS A 83 10.13 0.41 -22.77
N ALA A 84 9.09 -0.29 -23.24
CA ALA A 84 9.08 -0.87 -24.57
C ALA A 84 9.28 0.19 -25.66
N ARG A 85 8.54 1.31 -25.59
CA ARG A 85 8.71 2.45 -26.51
C ARG A 85 10.12 3.04 -26.46
N LEU A 86 10.74 3.11 -25.27
CA LEU A 86 12.12 3.59 -25.14
C LEU A 86 13.13 2.61 -25.73
N TYR A 87 12.93 1.30 -25.56
CA TYR A 87 13.73 0.28 -26.21
C TYR A 87 13.58 0.32 -27.73
N ASP A 88 12.36 0.43 -28.24
CA ASP A 88 12.09 0.53 -29.68
C ASP A 88 12.75 1.77 -30.28
N HIS A 89 12.64 2.93 -29.61
CA HIS A 89 13.35 4.14 -30.05
C HIS A 89 14.88 4.01 -30.00
N GLN A 90 15.43 3.32 -29.00
CA GLN A 90 16.88 3.06 -28.97
C GLN A 90 17.33 2.08 -30.06
N LEU A 91 16.46 1.16 -30.47
CA LEU A 91 16.72 0.21 -31.55
C LEU A 91 16.63 0.89 -32.92
N GLU A 92 15.62 1.73 -33.15
CA GLU A 92 15.46 2.53 -34.38
C GLU A 92 16.54 3.61 -34.54
N GLN A 93 16.99 4.22 -33.43
CA GLN A 93 18.12 5.15 -33.42
C GLN A 93 19.48 4.44 -33.45
N ARG A 94 19.52 3.14 -33.75
CA ARG A 94 20.73 2.38 -34.00
C ARG A 94 20.94 2.14 -35.52
N PRO A 95 21.01 3.16 -36.39
CA PRO A 95 21.56 2.96 -37.72
C PRO A 95 23.08 2.83 -37.56
N ASP A 96 23.61 1.65 -37.90
CA ASP A 96 25.01 1.45 -38.26
C ASP A 96 26.07 2.21 -37.43
N ARG A 97 26.12 1.98 -36.12
CA ARG A 97 27.33 2.36 -35.35
C ARG A 97 28.20 1.12 -35.15
N PRO A 98 29.41 1.07 -35.73
CA PRO A 98 30.30 -0.08 -35.60
C PRO A 98 30.61 -0.35 -34.12
N LEU A 99 30.65 -1.63 -33.74
CA LEU A 99 31.13 -2.09 -32.45
C LEU A 99 32.53 -1.51 -32.20
N GLY A 100 32.70 -0.62 -31.20
CA GLY A 100 34.05 -0.24 -30.78
C GLY A 100 34.32 1.20 -30.32
N ALA A 101 33.34 1.99 -29.87
CA ALA A 101 33.62 3.28 -29.24
C ALA A 101 33.20 3.29 -27.76
N PRO A 102 34.12 3.48 -26.80
CA PRO A 102 33.76 3.67 -25.41
C PRO A 102 32.98 4.98 -25.30
N ARG A 103 31.71 4.87 -24.93
CA ARG A 103 30.83 6.01 -24.79
C ARG A 103 31.14 6.66 -23.45
N THR A 104 32.01 7.67 -23.45
CA THR A 104 32.14 8.62 -22.34
C THR A 104 30.87 9.48 -22.31
N GLY A 105 29.78 8.91 -21.79
CA GLY A 105 28.55 9.63 -21.51
C GLY A 105 28.75 10.41 -20.22
N THR A 106 28.92 11.72 -20.33
CA THR A 106 28.81 12.62 -19.18
C THR A 106 27.37 12.53 -18.65
N THR A 107 27.21 11.84 -17.52
CA THR A 107 25.98 11.92 -16.73
C THR A 107 26.00 13.27 -16.04
N THR A 108 25.16 14.22 -16.49
CA THR A 108 24.92 15.44 -15.72
C THR A 108 24.09 15.05 -14.49
N LEU A 109 24.78 14.81 -13.38
CA LEU A 109 24.17 14.69 -12.06
C LEU A 109 23.66 16.07 -11.64
N PRO A 110 22.44 16.18 -11.08
CA PRO A 110 21.95 17.45 -10.53
C PRO A 110 22.88 17.95 -9.41
N GLU A 111 23.05 19.27 -9.35
CA GLU A 111 23.99 19.96 -8.47
C GLU A 111 23.69 19.61 -6.99
N GLY A 112 24.63 18.90 -6.36
CA GLY A 112 24.50 18.38 -4.99
C GLY A 112 24.64 16.85 -4.85
N TYR A 113 24.72 16.10 -5.95
CA TYR A 113 24.97 14.65 -5.89
C TYR A 113 26.47 14.35 -5.82
N VAL A 114 26.96 13.89 -4.66
CA VAL A 114 28.31 13.33 -4.54
C VAL A 114 28.27 11.91 -5.08
N ALA A 115 28.80 11.71 -6.30
CA ALA A 115 29.01 10.37 -6.83
C ALA A 115 30.13 9.70 -6.03
N THR A 116 29.78 8.78 -5.14
CA THR A 116 30.75 7.82 -4.62
C THR A 116 31.19 6.93 -5.78
N ALA A 117 32.44 7.10 -6.21
CA ALA A 117 33.07 6.26 -7.22
C ALA A 117 32.84 4.79 -6.86
N SER A 118 32.07 4.08 -7.67
CA SER A 118 31.87 2.65 -7.53
C SER A 118 33.24 1.99 -7.68
N ALA A 119 33.73 1.37 -6.60
CA ALA A 119 34.97 0.62 -6.62
C ALA A 119 34.94 -0.43 -7.74
N PRO A 120 36.08 -0.71 -8.40
CA PRO A 120 36.12 -1.69 -9.47
C PRO A 120 35.61 -3.04 -8.98
N ILE A 121 34.64 -3.61 -9.72
CA ILE A 121 34.10 -4.94 -9.45
C ILE A 121 35.22 -5.94 -9.78
N ILE A 122 35.89 -6.44 -8.75
CA ILE A 122 36.82 -7.57 -8.87
C ILE A 122 35.95 -8.84 -8.93
N PRO A 123 36.09 -9.71 -9.94
CA PRO A 123 35.36 -10.97 -9.98
C PRO A 123 35.70 -11.83 -8.75
N PRO A 124 34.77 -12.66 -8.25
CA PRO A 124 35.02 -13.51 -7.09
C PRO A 124 36.16 -14.49 -7.41
N THR A 125 37.20 -14.45 -6.60
CA THR A 125 38.34 -15.37 -6.68
C THR A 125 38.29 -16.40 -5.53
N ASP A 126 38.86 -17.58 -5.74
CA ASP A 126 39.04 -18.55 -4.65
C ASP A 126 40.12 -18.07 -3.64
N ALA A 127 40.28 -18.72 -2.49
CA ALA A 127 41.36 -18.49 -1.52
C ALA A 127 42.79 -18.45 -2.13
N ALA A 128 43.02 -19.05 -3.30
CA ALA A 128 44.25 -18.98 -4.11
C ALA A 128 44.28 -17.84 -5.15
N ASN A 129 43.28 -16.96 -5.13
CA ASN A 129 43.14 -15.79 -5.98
C ASN A 129 42.97 -16.06 -7.50
N GLN A 130 42.45 -17.24 -7.88
CA GLN A 130 42.11 -17.56 -9.27
C GLN A 130 40.64 -17.24 -9.58
N PRO A 131 40.32 -16.77 -10.80
CA PRO A 131 38.93 -16.53 -11.21
C PRO A 131 38.18 -17.86 -11.30
N LEU A 132 37.04 -17.94 -10.63
CA LEU A 132 36.10 -19.06 -10.76
C LEU A 132 35.53 -19.05 -12.18
N ALA A 133 35.82 -20.09 -12.97
CA ALA A 133 35.33 -20.27 -14.34
C ALA A 133 33.85 -20.64 -14.40
#